data_AF-A0A9P8I849-F1
#
_entry.id   AF-A0A9P8I849-F1
#
_cell.length_a   1.000
_cell.length_b   1.000
_cell.length_c   1.000
_cell.angle_alpha   90.00
_cell.angle_beta   90.00
_cell.angle_gamma   90.00
#
_symmetry.space_group_name_H-M   'P 1'
#
loop_
_entity.id
_entity.type
_entity.pdbx_description
1 polymer ?
#
loop_
_entity_poly.entity_id
_entity_poly.type
_entity_poly.pdbx_seq_one_letter_code
_entity_poly.pdbx_strand_id
1 'polypeptide(L)'
;MKTSSFPTFSFLALLCTTTVLSSPSYRDSVRRDPGPHPPFPFKTLNRTAGPPPEDTELHTGDITWFNVSLGACGWMNDGYAQDVVALSYKLMGNQSWGNPYCGRTITVSYKGKYIQPMVVDKCADCEDPDNIDLSVQAFSELADLGVGRDKATWWFNN
;
A
#
# COMPACT_ATOMS: atom_id res chain seq x y z
N MET A 1 -29.30 -73.19 9.80
CA MET A 1 -29.76 -73.28 8.40
C MET A 1 -31.11 -72.59 8.29
N LYS A 2 -31.16 -71.39 7.72
CA LYS A 2 -32.34 -70.81 7.05
C LYS A 2 -31.88 -69.55 6.32
N THR A 3 -31.68 -69.76 5.03
CA THR A 3 -31.47 -68.76 3.99
C THR A 3 -32.73 -67.91 3.83
N SER A 4 -32.59 -66.59 3.77
CA SER A 4 -33.63 -65.72 3.25
C SER A 4 -33.04 -64.77 2.22
N SER A 5 -33.43 -65.05 1.00
CA SER A 5 -33.16 -64.35 -0.25
C SER A 5 -33.65 -62.91 -0.20
N PHE A 6 -32.83 -61.97 -0.66
CA PHE A 6 -33.24 -60.58 -0.86
C PHE A 6 -33.67 -60.38 -2.32
N PRO A 7 -34.77 -59.66 -2.59
CA PRO A 7 -35.25 -59.43 -3.94
C PRO A 7 -34.34 -58.44 -4.68
N THR A 8 -34.05 -58.77 -5.94
CA THR A 8 -33.35 -57.93 -6.90
C THR A 8 -34.21 -56.72 -7.27
N PHE A 9 -33.79 -55.53 -6.85
CA PHE A 9 -34.36 -54.28 -7.35
C PHE A 9 -33.66 -53.86 -8.64
N SER A 10 -34.38 -54.03 -9.75
CA SER A 10 -34.07 -53.42 -11.04
C SER A 10 -34.42 -51.93 -10.93
N PHE A 11 -33.42 -51.06 -10.91
CA PHE A 11 -33.60 -49.63 -11.09
C PHE A 11 -33.03 -49.23 -12.44
N LEU A 12 -33.94 -48.79 -13.31
CA LEU A 12 -33.68 -48.10 -14.57
C LEU A 12 -32.59 -47.05 -14.37
N ALA A 13 -31.51 -47.16 -15.15
CA ALA A 13 -30.54 -46.10 -15.31
C ALA A 13 -31.21 -44.91 -16.02
N LEU A 14 -31.60 -43.90 -15.23
CA LEU A 14 -31.99 -42.60 -15.76
C LEU A 14 -30.71 -41.93 -16.29
N LEU A 15 -30.57 -41.84 -17.61
CA LEU A 15 -29.52 -41.08 -18.28
C LEU A 15 -29.70 -39.60 -17.93
N CYS A 16 -29.00 -39.16 -16.88
CA CYS A 16 -28.90 -37.75 -16.52
C CYS A 16 -27.86 -37.10 -17.43
N THR A 17 -28.28 -36.64 -18.61
CA THR A 17 -27.47 -35.74 -19.45
C THR A 17 -27.46 -34.36 -18.80
N THR A 18 -26.69 -34.18 -17.73
CA THR A 18 -26.34 -32.86 -17.23
C THR A 18 -25.24 -32.31 -18.11
N THR A 19 -25.64 -31.40 -19.00
CA THR A 19 -24.75 -30.43 -19.64
C THR A 19 -23.77 -29.90 -18.61
N VAL A 20 -22.47 -30.17 -18.83
CA VAL A 20 -21.39 -29.53 -18.08
C VAL A 20 -21.45 -28.06 -18.45
N LEU A 21 -22.14 -27.25 -17.65
CA LEU A 21 -22.02 -25.81 -17.73
C LEU A 21 -20.62 -25.50 -17.20
N SER A 22 -19.66 -25.40 -18.11
CA SER A 22 -18.34 -24.84 -17.82
C SER A 22 -18.56 -23.42 -17.31
N SER A 23 -18.64 -23.28 -15.98
CA SER A 23 -18.60 -21.99 -15.33
C SER A 23 -17.34 -21.26 -15.82
N PRO A 24 -17.44 -20.09 -16.45
CA PRO A 24 -16.26 -19.28 -16.67
C PRO A 24 -15.68 -19.02 -15.29
N SER A 25 -14.42 -19.43 -15.14
CA SER A 25 -13.56 -19.19 -13.98
C SER A 25 -13.97 -17.88 -13.29
N TYR A 26 -14.35 -17.97 -12.02
CA TYR A 26 -14.45 -16.85 -11.09
C TYR A 26 -13.05 -16.27 -10.85
N ARG A 27 -12.47 -15.73 -11.92
CA ARG A 27 -11.29 -14.88 -12.01
C ARG A 27 -11.72 -13.78 -12.97
N ASP A 28 -12.52 -12.82 -12.51
CA ASP A 28 -12.42 -11.47 -13.08
C ASP A 28 -13.20 -10.33 -12.39
N SER A 29 -13.84 -10.54 -11.24
CA SER A 29 -14.75 -9.50 -10.70
C SER A 29 -14.54 -9.16 -9.23
N VAL A 30 -13.30 -8.82 -8.85
CA VAL A 30 -13.02 -7.79 -7.81
C VAL A 30 -11.67 -7.10 -8.13
N ARG A 31 -11.52 -6.48 -9.30
CA ARG A 31 -10.75 -5.24 -9.32
C ARG A 31 -11.70 -4.18 -8.83
N ARG A 32 -11.63 -3.85 -7.53
CA ARG A 32 -12.18 -2.60 -7.03
C ARG A 32 -11.49 -1.52 -7.85
N ASP A 33 -12.28 -0.83 -8.68
CA ASP A 33 -11.83 0.38 -9.35
C ASP A 33 -11.32 1.31 -8.23
N PRO A 34 -9.99 1.49 -8.10
CA PRO A 34 -9.50 2.48 -7.17
C PRO A 34 -10.00 3.82 -7.76
N GLY A 35 -10.41 4.78 -6.93
CA GLY A 35 -10.99 6.05 -7.37
C GLY A 35 -10.11 6.88 -8.33
N PRO A 36 -10.23 8.21 -8.39
CA PRO A 36 -9.37 9.03 -9.24
C PRO A 36 -7.95 9.09 -8.66
N HIS A 37 -7.25 7.96 -8.69
CA HIS A 37 -5.84 7.88 -8.36
C HIS A 37 -5.07 8.28 -9.60
N PRO A 38 -4.04 9.14 -9.46
CA PRO A 38 -3.00 9.13 -10.48
C PRO A 38 -2.51 7.68 -10.63
N PRO A 39 -2.30 7.18 -11.87
CA PRO A 39 -1.73 5.85 -12.05
C PRO A 39 -0.42 5.81 -11.29
N PHE A 40 -0.30 4.94 -10.28
CA PHE A 40 0.95 4.71 -9.57
C PHE A 40 1.94 4.06 -10.53
N PRO A 41 2.96 4.75 -11.04
CA PRO A 41 3.91 4.19 -11.96
C PRO A 41 5.24 3.88 -11.25
N PHE A 42 5.31 3.52 -9.97
CA PHE A 42 6.62 3.41 -9.32
C PHE A 42 6.84 2.09 -8.60
N LYS A 43 7.08 1.04 -9.40
CA LYS A 43 7.99 -0.04 -8.99
C LYS A 43 9.35 0.03 -9.70
N THR A 44 9.59 1.05 -10.52
CA THR A 44 10.88 1.29 -11.17
C THR A 44 11.11 2.78 -11.39
N LEU A 45 11.45 3.52 -10.32
CA LEU A 45 12.34 4.65 -10.53
C LEU A 45 13.72 4.07 -10.84
N ASN A 46 14.05 4.07 -12.12
CA ASN A 46 15.26 3.46 -12.64
C ASN A 46 16.45 4.43 -12.39
N ARG A 47 17.13 4.29 -11.23
CA ARG A 47 18.27 5.11 -10.69
C ARG A 47 17.82 6.54 -10.31
N THR A 48 17.92 7.08 -9.09
CA THR A 48 19.05 7.17 -8.14
C THR A 48 18.48 7.77 -6.84
N ALA A 49 18.03 6.96 -5.88
CA ALA A 49 17.88 7.46 -4.51
C ALA A 49 19.31 7.53 -3.95
N GLY A 50 19.76 8.75 -3.66
CA GLY A 50 21.14 9.06 -3.32
C GLY A 50 21.21 10.31 -2.45
N PRO A 51 22.40 10.84 -2.14
CA PRO A 51 22.52 12.06 -1.34
C PRO A 51 21.76 13.23 -1.99
N PRO A 52 21.30 14.21 -1.18
CA PRO A 52 20.55 15.35 -1.66
C PRO A 52 21.38 16.17 -2.67
N PRO A 53 20.75 16.78 -3.69
CA PRO A 53 21.37 17.83 -4.48
C PRO A 53 21.89 18.99 -3.62
N GLU A 54 22.86 19.74 -4.13
CA GLU A 54 23.34 20.98 -3.49
C GLU A 54 22.17 21.96 -3.26
N ASP A 55 22.19 22.67 -2.13
CA ASP A 55 21.15 23.62 -1.69
C ASP A 55 19.74 23.06 -1.46
N THR A 56 19.60 21.74 -1.33
CA THR A 56 18.32 21.12 -0.95
C THR A 56 18.01 21.37 0.53
N GLU A 57 16.79 21.84 0.82
CA GLU A 57 16.28 21.95 2.19
C GLU A 57 16.13 20.55 2.81
N LEU A 58 16.82 20.33 3.93
CA LEU A 58 16.83 19.05 4.64
C LEU A 58 15.96 19.14 5.90
N HIS A 59 15.10 18.14 6.06
CA HIS A 59 14.29 17.93 7.25
C HIS A 59 14.86 16.77 8.05
N THR A 60 14.93 16.89 9.37
CA THR A 60 15.40 15.78 10.23
C THR A 60 14.42 15.57 11.37
N GLY A 61 13.71 14.45 11.31
CA GLY A 61 12.66 14.11 12.26
C GLY A 61 12.60 12.62 12.53
N ASP A 62 11.59 12.25 13.31
CA ASP A 62 11.26 10.86 13.53
C ASP A 62 10.58 10.27 12.28
N ILE A 63 10.94 9.03 11.98
CA ILE A 63 10.24 8.17 11.05
C ILE A 63 9.50 7.09 11.82
N THR A 64 8.24 6.87 11.49
CA THR A 64 7.43 5.73 11.96
C THR A 64 6.79 5.01 10.77
N TRP A 65 5.91 4.05 11.05
CA TRP A 65 5.07 3.46 10.03
C TRP A 65 3.60 3.33 10.44
N PHE A 66 2.72 3.30 9.43
CA PHE A 66 1.27 3.16 9.60
C PHE A 66 0.62 2.21 8.59
N ASN A 67 -0.60 1.77 8.93
CA ASN A 67 -1.47 1.04 8.02
C ASN A 67 -2.28 2.04 7.18
N VAL A 68 -1.97 2.10 5.89
CA VAL A 68 -2.56 3.06 4.96
C VAL A 68 -4.05 2.78 4.74
N SER A 69 -4.83 3.85 4.63
CA SER A 69 -6.28 3.84 4.36
C SER A 69 -6.62 4.98 3.39
N LEU A 70 -7.79 5.61 3.53
CA LEU A 70 -8.12 6.84 2.82
C LEU A 70 -7.28 8.00 3.38
N GLY A 71 -6.26 8.41 2.64
CA GLY A 71 -5.39 9.52 3.04
C GLY A 71 -6.04 10.89 2.83
N ALA A 72 -5.49 11.91 3.48
CA ALA A 72 -5.90 13.30 3.38
C ALA A 72 -5.77 13.89 1.95
N CYS A 73 -5.03 13.24 1.06
CA CYS A 73 -5.01 13.58 -0.37
C CYS A 73 -6.23 13.10 -1.13
N GLY A 74 -7.09 12.28 -0.51
CA GLY A 74 -8.31 11.75 -1.11
C GLY A 74 -8.13 10.41 -1.83
N TRP A 75 -7.03 9.72 -1.54
CA TRP A 75 -6.64 8.48 -2.21
C TRP A 75 -6.59 7.33 -1.20
N MET A 76 -7.28 6.23 -1.50
CA MET A 76 -6.93 4.88 -1.06
C MET A 76 -5.60 4.39 -1.65
N ASN A 77 -4.69 3.93 -0.80
CA ASN A 77 -3.41 3.33 -1.22
C ASN A 77 -3.17 2.00 -0.53
N ASP A 78 -2.40 1.12 -1.16
CA ASP A 78 -1.98 -0.16 -0.58
C ASP A 78 -0.62 0.01 0.12
N GLY A 79 -0.66 0.25 1.44
CA GLY A 79 0.54 0.44 2.25
C GLY A 79 1.47 -0.77 2.37
N TYR A 80 1.07 -1.95 1.89
CA TYR A 80 1.92 -3.15 1.84
C TYR A 80 2.55 -3.36 0.46
N ALA A 81 2.18 -2.57 -0.54
CA ALA A 81 2.69 -2.70 -1.91
C ALA A 81 3.21 -1.39 -2.51
N GLN A 82 2.95 -0.25 -1.88
CA GLN A 82 3.25 1.07 -2.40
C GLN A 82 4.08 1.87 -1.40
N ASP A 83 5.16 2.49 -1.88
CA ASP A 83 5.95 3.43 -1.09
C ASP A 83 5.24 4.77 -1.00
N VAL A 84 4.49 4.94 0.08
CA VAL A 84 3.79 6.20 0.39
C VAL A 84 4.15 6.70 1.79
N VAL A 85 3.94 7.99 1.99
CA VAL A 85 4.25 8.69 3.23
C VAL A 85 3.12 9.66 3.62
N ALA A 86 2.90 9.78 4.92
CA ALA A 86 2.13 10.83 5.55
C ALA A 86 3.07 11.90 6.11
N LEU A 87 2.87 13.16 5.75
CA LEU A 87 3.65 14.28 6.32
C LEU A 87 2.99 14.81 7.58
N SER A 88 3.75 15.48 8.45
CA SER A 88 3.18 16.15 9.63
C SER A 88 2.00 17.07 9.26
N TYR A 89 0.94 17.02 10.06
CA TYR A 89 -0.17 17.97 9.93
C TYR A 89 0.28 19.44 10.10
N LYS A 90 1.37 19.70 10.83
CA LYS A 90 1.94 21.05 10.96
C LYS A 90 2.55 21.55 9.66
N LEU A 91 3.14 20.65 8.87
CA LEU A 91 3.71 20.97 7.56
C LEU A 91 2.62 21.09 6.49
N MET A 92 1.67 20.15 6.43
CA MET A 92 0.60 20.17 5.43
C MET A 92 -0.49 21.22 5.72
N GLY A 93 -0.62 21.65 6.98
CA GLY A 93 -1.64 22.58 7.41
C GLY A 93 -3.06 22.00 7.38
N ASN A 94 -4.06 22.89 7.38
CA ASN A 94 -5.47 22.50 7.54
C ASN A 94 -6.09 21.91 6.26
N GLN A 95 -5.53 22.21 5.09
CA GLN A 95 -6.08 21.78 3.81
C GLN A 95 -5.86 20.27 3.60
N SER A 96 -6.95 19.57 3.30
CA SER A 96 -6.95 18.21 2.72
C SER A 96 -7.41 18.29 1.26
N TRP A 97 -7.64 17.17 0.57
CA TRP A 97 -8.24 17.09 -0.78
C TRP A 97 -7.77 18.19 -1.75
N GLY A 98 -6.65 17.95 -2.42
CA GLY A 98 -5.99 18.97 -3.28
C GLY A 98 -4.98 19.84 -2.53
N ASN A 99 -4.48 19.36 -1.39
CA ASN A 99 -3.32 19.96 -0.73
C ASN A 99 -2.11 19.98 -1.70
N PRO A 100 -1.34 21.07 -1.79
CA PRO A 100 -0.23 21.20 -2.74
C PRO A 100 0.92 20.19 -2.54
N TYR A 101 1.00 19.55 -1.37
CA TYR A 101 1.97 18.48 -1.12
C TYR A 101 1.54 17.13 -1.70
N CYS A 102 0.24 16.92 -1.95
CA CYS A 102 -0.27 15.65 -2.46
C CYS A 102 0.34 15.30 -3.82
N GLY A 103 0.86 14.07 -3.93
CA GLY A 103 1.50 13.58 -5.15
C GLY A 103 2.95 14.04 -5.33
N ARG A 104 3.48 14.91 -4.46
CA ARG A 104 4.93 15.16 -4.40
C ARG A 104 5.64 13.92 -3.88
N THR A 105 6.90 13.76 -4.24
CA THR A 105 7.76 12.72 -3.67
C THR A 105 8.82 13.35 -2.78
N ILE A 106 9.24 12.59 -1.77
CA ILE A 106 10.40 12.92 -0.94
C ILE A 106 11.46 11.85 -1.15
N THR A 107 12.71 12.15 -0.81
CA THR A 107 13.72 11.11 -0.58
C THR A 107 13.99 11.03 0.92
N VAL A 108 13.98 9.82 1.48
CA VAL A 108 14.32 9.56 2.90
C VAL A 108 15.67 8.85 2.96
N SER A 109 16.60 9.40 3.72
CA SER A 109 17.93 8.86 3.99
C SER A 109 17.99 8.30 5.42
N TYR A 110 18.30 7.01 5.54
CA TYR A 110 18.43 6.34 6.83
C TYR A 110 19.51 5.27 6.78
N LYS A 111 20.53 5.41 7.63
CA LYS A 111 21.64 4.43 7.80
C LYS A 111 22.26 3.99 6.45
N GLY A 112 22.45 4.93 5.53
CA GLY A 112 23.05 4.70 4.21
C GLY A 112 22.10 4.15 3.14
N LYS A 113 20.82 3.96 3.47
CA LYS A 113 19.75 3.61 2.54
C LYS A 113 18.94 4.83 2.14
N TYR A 114 18.35 4.77 0.95
CA TYR A 114 17.50 5.81 0.41
C TYR A 114 16.23 5.22 -0.21
N ILE A 115 15.07 5.79 0.09
CA ILE A 115 13.78 5.45 -0.52
C ILE A 115 13.08 6.72 -1.02
N GLN A 116 12.12 6.58 -1.94
CA GLN A 116 11.39 7.72 -2.50
C GLN A 116 9.87 7.58 -2.43
N PRO A 117 9.26 7.69 -1.23
CA PRO A 117 7.82 7.57 -1.09
C PRO A 117 7.08 8.81 -1.61
N MET A 118 5.84 8.60 -2.05
CA MET A 118 4.92 9.67 -2.46
C MET A 118 4.06 10.15 -1.29
N VAL A 119 3.84 11.46 -1.20
CA VAL A 119 2.96 12.07 -0.21
C VAL A 119 1.50 11.81 -0.57
N VAL A 120 0.80 11.10 0.32
CA VAL A 120 -0.62 10.73 0.12
C VAL A 120 -1.51 11.06 1.31
N ASP A 121 -0.92 11.40 2.45
CA ASP A 121 -1.66 11.60 3.69
C ASP A 121 -1.00 12.64 4.60
N LYS A 122 -1.72 13.03 5.66
CA LYS A 122 -1.21 13.83 6.77
C LYS A 122 -1.25 13.02 8.07
N CYS A 123 -0.15 13.01 8.79
CA CYS A 123 -0.02 12.39 10.10
C CYS A 123 -0.52 13.38 11.18
N ALA A 124 -1.67 13.05 11.78
CA ALA A 124 -2.30 13.90 12.81
C ALA A 124 -1.52 13.94 14.13
N ASP A 125 -0.77 12.88 14.44
CA ASP A 125 -0.02 12.75 15.69
C ASP A 125 1.46 13.16 15.54
N CYS A 126 1.87 13.60 14.35
CA CYS A 126 3.23 14.06 14.06
C CYS A 126 3.40 15.51 14.51
N GLU A 127 3.67 15.70 15.79
CA GLU A 127 3.80 17.01 16.46
C GLU A 127 5.04 17.81 16.04
N ASP A 128 6.05 17.19 15.46
CA ASP A 128 7.16 17.92 14.83
C ASP A 128 6.86 18.06 13.34
N PRO A 129 7.02 19.25 12.71
CA PRO A 129 6.85 19.42 11.27
C PRO A 129 7.75 18.50 10.42
N ASP A 130 8.89 18.06 10.96
CA ASP A 130 9.85 17.20 10.26
C ASP A 130 9.56 15.70 10.47
N ASN A 131 8.60 15.34 11.33
CA ASN A 131 8.20 13.94 11.51
C ASN A 131 7.38 13.45 10.30
N ILE A 132 7.67 12.22 9.87
CA ILE A 132 6.95 11.56 8.77
C ILE A 132 6.54 10.15 9.18
N ASP A 133 5.41 9.69 8.64
CA ASP A 133 4.89 8.36 8.88
C ASP A 133 4.85 7.57 7.57
N LEU A 134 5.63 6.51 7.48
CA LEU A 134 5.83 5.75 6.25
C LEU A 134 4.81 4.62 6.13
N SER A 135 4.43 4.25 4.92
CA SER A 135 3.76 2.96 4.70
C SER A 135 4.61 1.79 5.20
N VAL A 136 3.97 0.67 5.52
CA VAL A 136 4.66 -0.58 5.91
C VAL A 136 5.71 -0.99 4.87
N GLN A 137 5.36 -0.91 3.59
CA GLN A 137 6.27 -1.19 2.47
C GLN A 137 7.51 -0.28 2.55
N ALA A 138 7.31 1.05 2.58
CA ALA A 138 8.41 2.02 2.60
C ALA A 138 9.32 1.86 3.83
N PHE A 139 8.76 1.73 5.02
CA PHE A 139 9.58 1.58 6.24
C PHE A 139 10.40 0.29 6.21
N SER A 140 9.83 -0.81 5.70
CA SER A 140 10.51 -2.11 5.64
C SER A 140 11.77 -2.13 4.77
N GLU A 141 11.87 -1.20 3.80
CA GLU A 141 13.07 -1.03 3.00
C GLU A 141 14.21 -0.39 3.80
N LEU A 142 13.88 0.47 4.77
CA LEU A 142 14.84 1.16 5.64
C LEU A 142 15.24 0.30 6.85
N ALA A 143 14.27 -0.24 7.59
CA ALA A 143 14.46 -0.93 8.86
C ALA A 143 13.43 -2.04 9.11
N ASP A 144 13.71 -2.91 10.08
CA ASP A 144 12.71 -3.86 10.59
C ASP A 144 11.55 -3.11 11.26
N LEU A 145 10.30 -3.54 11.01
CA LEU A 145 9.11 -2.87 11.56
C LEU A 145 9.09 -2.83 13.09
N GLY A 146 9.75 -3.78 13.77
CA GLY A 146 9.90 -3.83 15.21
C GLY A 146 10.74 -2.70 15.80
N VAL A 147 11.50 -1.95 14.98
CA VAL A 147 12.12 -0.69 15.39
C VAL A 147 11.05 0.34 15.75
N GLY A 148 9.95 0.38 14.99
CA GLY A 148 8.76 1.21 15.23
C GLY A 148 8.95 2.70 15.00
N ARG A 149 9.99 3.29 15.61
CA ARG A 149 10.36 4.71 15.50
C ARG A 149 11.87 4.87 15.54
N ASP A 150 12.42 5.66 14.64
CA ASP A 150 13.82 6.08 14.68
C ASP A 150 13.96 7.46 14.01
N LYS A 151 15.16 8.02 13.93
CA LYS A 151 15.41 9.31 13.26
C LYS A 151 15.97 9.14 11.84
N ALA A 152 15.50 9.95 10.91
CA ALA A 152 16.02 10.01 9.54
C ALA A 152 16.05 11.45 9.02
N THR A 153 16.76 11.64 7.91
CA THR A 153 16.78 12.90 7.17
C THR A 153 16.03 12.72 5.87
N TRP A 154 15.21 13.69 5.48
CA TRP A 154 14.47 13.64 4.22
C TRP A 154 14.37 15.01 3.56
N TRP A 155 14.04 15.02 2.27
CA TRP A 155 13.86 16.24 1.48
C TRP A 155 12.85 16.02 0.36
N PHE A 156 12.21 17.09 -0.09
CA PHE A 156 11.36 17.04 -1.28
C PHE A 156 12.19 16.89 -2.55
N ASN A 157 11.69 16.06 -3.47
CA ASN A 157 12.24 15.98 -4.82
C ASN A 157 11.64 17.10 -5.69
N ASN A 158 12.44 17.61 -6.62
CA ASN A 158 12.04 18.60 -7.63
C ASN A 158 11.56 17.94 -8.92
#